data_AF-A0A9W9R1I3-F1
#
_entry.id   AF-A0A9W9R1I3-F1
#
_cell.length_a   1.000
_cell.length_b   1.000
_cell.length_c   1.000
_cell.angle_alpha   90.00
_cell.angle_beta   90.00
_cell.angle_gamma   90.00
#
_symmetry.space_group_name_H-M   'P 1'
#
loop_
_entity.id
_entity.type
_entity.pdbx_description
1 polymer ?
#
loop_
_entity_poly.entity_id
_entity_poly.type
_entity_poly.pdbx_seq_one_letter_code
_entity_poly.pdbx_strand_id
1 'polypeptide(L)'
;MSAFAPEDPDDYSYTEADPTETSTPPIPDQSGNEPESSHGRGHSNNPLLGSDNPLVSDLEQEVLEEYSRLLRNVNQLSDKVADLAGSPASMPLDGLRLLERKTATVCTLLKASVYSIVLQQQIWNENEEQQQQQQNEAQFQDQQYQHGYEEDVTFQ
;
A
#
# COMPACT_ATOMS: atom_id res chain seq x y z
N MET A 1 -4.80 -11.82 57.13
CA MET A 1 -5.42 -12.57 56.03
C MET A 1 -6.93 -12.43 56.19
N SER A 2 -7.58 -11.59 55.38
CA SER A 2 -9.04 -11.44 55.42
C SER A 2 -9.57 -11.09 54.03
N ALA A 3 -10.33 -12.05 53.51
CA ALA A 3 -11.38 -12.03 52.49
C ALA A 3 -11.33 -11.00 51.36
N PHE A 4 -11.07 -11.53 50.15
CA PHE A 4 -11.44 -10.99 48.85
C PHE A 4 -12.94 -11.26 48.63
N ALA A 5 -13.73 -10.21 48.42
CA ALA A 5 -15.14 -10.29 47.98
C ALA A 5 -15.22 -9.80 46.51
N PRO A 6 -16.06 -10.43 45.67
CA PRO A 6 -16.15 -10.12 44.24
C PRO A 6 -17.12 -8.96 44.01
N GLU A 7 -16.74 -8.01 43.14
CA GLU A 7 -17.66 -6.97 42.64
C GLU A 7 -18.11 -7.36 41.23
N ASP A 8 -19.44 -7.40 41.06
CA ASP A 8 -20.15 -7.80 39.85
C ASP A 8 -20.08 -6.73 38.73
N PRO A 9 -20.32 -7.11 37.45
CA PRO A 9 -20.14 -6.23 36.30
C PRO A 9 -21.49 -5.74 35.75
N ASP A 10 -21.88 -4.50 36.06
CA ASP A 10 -23.05 -3.83 35.46
C ASP A 10 -22.57 -2.66 34.57
N ASP A 11 -22.70 -2.76 33.24
CA ASP A 11 -23.89 -2.39 32.44
C ASP A 11 -23.91 -0.89 32.10
N TYR A 12 -23.24 -0.54 30.99
CA TYR A 12 -23.31 0.78 30.37
C TYR A 12 -23.94 0.66 28.98
N SER A 13 -25.28 0.53 28.93
CA SER A 13 -26.04 0.73 27.69
C SER A 13 -26.56 2.17 27.63
N TYR A 14 -26.09 2.95 26.66
CA TYR A 14 -26.63 4.28 26.38
C TYR A 14 -27.92 4.12 25.57
N THR A 15 -29.05 4.51 26.14
CA THR A 15 -30.32 4.62 25.42
C THR A 15 -30.26 5.76 24.41
N GLU A 16 -30.40 5.40 23.14
CA GLU A 16 -30.54 6.26 21.97
C GLU A 16 -31.90 6.98 22.00
N ALA A 17 -31.90 8.31 21.90
CA ALA A 17 -33.11 9.11 21.78
C ALA A 17 -33.22 9.65 20.34
N ASP A 18 -34.25 9.18 19.65
CA ASP A 18 -34.70 9.59 18.31
C ASP A 18 -35.27 11.02 18.32
N PRO A 19 -34.81 11.95 17.46
CA PRO A 19 -35.46 13.24 17.27
C PRO A 19 -36.24 13.25 15.96
N THR A 20 -37.45 12.70 15.97
CA THR A 20 -38.47 13.08 14.99
C THR A 20 -39.34 14.21 15.54
N GLU A 21 -39.59 15.19 14.66
CA GLU A 21 -40.60 16.25 14.72
C GLU A 21 -40.17 17.63 15.28
N THR A 22 -39.79 18.53 14.37
CA THR A 22 -40.03 19.97 14.56
C THR A 22 -40.56 20.54 13.25
N SER A 23 -41.87 20.82 13.28
CA SER A 23 -42.68 21.42 12.21
C SER A 23 -42.31 22.88 11.99
N THR A 24 -41.76 23.21 10.82
CA THR A 24 -41.47 24.58 10.37
C THR A 24 -42.71 25.20 9.68
N PRO A 25 -43.17 26.43 10.04
CA PRO A 25 -44.25 27.11 9.33
C PRO A 25 -43.75 27.80 8.03
N PRO A 26 -44.64 28.09 7.05
CA PRO A 26 -44.23 28.60 5.73
C PRO A 26 -43.98 30.12 5.74
N ILE A 27 -43.00 30.55 4.96
CA ILE A 27 -42.56 31.95 4.75
C ILE A 27 -43.49 32.63 3.72
N PRO A 28 -43.94 33.88 3.90
CA PRO A 28 -44.65 34.63 2.87
C PRO A 28 -43.69 35.32 1.88
N ASP A 29 -43.96 35.13 0.59
CA ASP A 29 -43.35 35.84 -0.54
C ASP A 29 -43.57 37.36 -0.46
N GLN A 30 -42.49 38.15 -0.53
CA GLN A 30 -42.57 39.56 -0.94
C GLN A 30 -41.42 39.91 -1.90
N SER A 31 -41.81 40.03 -3.16
CA SER A 31 -41.10 40.71 -4.25
C SER A 31 -40.99 42.21 -3.97
N GLY A 32 -39.78 42.78 -4.13
CA GLY A 32 -39.53 44.23 -4.11
C GLY A 32 -38.14 44.57 -4.64
N ASN A 33 -38.09 45.46 -5.63
CA ASN A 33 -36.96 45.77 -6.52
C ASN A 33 -35.86 46.69 -5.92
N GLU A 34 -34.59 46.38 -6.28
CA GLU A 34 -33.42 47.24 -6.60
C GLU A 34 -32.88 48.30 -5.58
N PRO A 35 -31.63 48.83 -5.69
CA PRO A 35 -30.57 48.63 -6.71
C PRO A 35 -29.15 48.30 -6.14
N GLU A 36 -28.21 48.03 -7.06
CA GLU A 36 -26.79 47.79 -6.80
C GLU A 36 -26.07 48.91 -6.03
N SER A 37 -25.23 48.53 -5.06
CA SER A 37 -24.10 49.35 -4.61
C SER A 37 -22.87 48.50 -4.31
N SER A 38 -21.88 48.62 -5.19
CA SER A 38 -20.43 48.59 -4.97
C SER A 38 -19.87 48.09 -3.63
N HIS A 39 -19.01 47.09 -3.72
CA HIS A 39 -17.78 46.89 -2.94
C HIS A 39 -17.92 46.89 -1.40
N GLY A 40 -18.16 45.71 -0.84
CA GLY A 40 -17.91 45.42 0.58
C GLY A 40 -17.19 44.09 0.70
N ARG A 41 -15.87 44.17 0.76
CA ARG A 41 -14.94 43.12 1.18
C ARG A 41 -15.61 42.24 2.24
N GLY A 42 -15.62 40.92 2.05
CA GLY A 42 -16.24 39.96 2.97
C GLY A 42 -15.63 40.10 4.37
N HIS A 43 -16.23 40.96 5.18
CA HIS A 43 -16.02 41.00 6.61
C HIS A 43 -16.70 39.75 7.14
N SER A 44 -15.92 38.86 7.75
CA SER A 44 -16.47 37.81 8.60
C SER A 44 -17.50 38.47 9.54
N ASN A 45 -18.75 38.00 9.52
CA ASN A 45 -19.87 38.53 10.32
C ASN A 45 -19.68 38.36 11.84
N ASN A 46 -18.44 38.27 12.33
CA ASN A 46 -18.12 38.11 13.72
C ASN A 46 -17.91 39.51 14.34
N PRO A 47 -18.84 40.00 15.17
CA PRO A 47 -18.80 41.35 15.75
C PRO A 47 -17.60 41.59 16.69
N LEU A 48 -16.85 40.54 17.02
CA LEU A 48 -15.60 40.60 17.79
C LEU A 48 -14.35 40.84 16.92
N LEU A 49 -14.44 40.70 15.59
CA LEU A 49 -13.31 40.87 14.66
C LEU A 49 -13.32 42.22 13.92
N GLY A 50 -14.29 43.08 14.21
CA GLY A 50 -14.31 44.46 13.73
C GLY A 50 -13.35 45.33 14.56
N SER A 51 -12.49 46.10 13.90
CA SER A 51 -11.48 47.00 14.47
C SER A 51 -12.02 48.08 15.42
N ASP A 52 -13.34 48.18 15.59
CA ASP A 52 -14.01 49.25 16.32
C ASP A 52 -14.80 48.73 17.53
N ASN A 53 -14.47 47.55 18.07
CA ASN A 53 -15.16 47.02 19.24
C ASN A 53 -14.58 47.61 20.55
N PRO A 54 -15.29 48.50 21.26
CA PRO A 54 -14.79 49.14 22.48
C PRO A 54 -14.67 48.18 23.67
N LEU A 55 -15.10 46.93 23.53
CA LEU A 55 -15.00 45.89 24.56
C LEU A 55 -13.72 45.05 24.44
N VAL A 56 -12.90 45.23 23.40
CA VAL A 56 -11.72 44.41 23.13
C VAL A 56 -10.49 45.32 23.07
N SER A 57 -9.43 44.98 23.81
CA SER A 57 -8.18 45.75 23.79
C SER A 57 -7.47 45.60 22.43
N ASP A 58 -6.71 46.60 21.98
CA ASP A 58 -5.97 46.57 20.70
C ASP A 58 -5.13 45.28 20.53
N LEU A 59 -4.50 44.80 21.62
CA LEU A 59 -3.73 43.55 21.63
C LEU A 59 -4.63 42.31 21.45
N GLU A 60 -5.79 42.29 22.10
CA GLU A 60 -6.73 41.18 22.01
C GLU A 60 -7.32 41.07 20.60
N GLN A 61 -7.54 42.22 19.94
CA GLN A 61 -7.98 42.29 18.56
C GLN A 61 -6.94 41.72 17.59
N GLU A 62 -5.66 42.10 17.74
CA GLU A 62 -4.55 41.57 16.94
C GLU A 62 -4.42 40.04 17.11
N VAL A 63 -4.52 39.57 18.36
CA VAL A 63 -4.47 38.14 18.67
C VAL A 63 -5.65 37.39 18.04
N LEU A 64 -6.88 37.92 18.11
CA LEU A 64 -8.05 37.31 17.49
C LEU A 64 -7.96 37.29 15.96
N GLU A 65 -7.41 38.34 15.35
CA GLU A 65 -7.19 38.40 13.91
C GLU A 65 -6.18 37.33 13.47
N GLU A 66 -5.08 37.15 14.21
CA GLU A 66 -4.09 36.09 13.96
C GLU A 66 -4.67 34.68 14.19
N TYR A 67 -5.49 34.46 15.22
CA TYR A 67 -6.18 33.18 15.40
C TYR A 67 -7.18 32.89 14.26
N SER A 68 -7.91 33.90 13.80
CA SER A 68 -8.84 33.74 12.66
C SER A 68 -8.09 33.38 11.38
N ARG A 69 -6.91 33.99 11.16
CA ARG A 69 -6.02 33.69 10.05
C ARG A 69 -5.41 32.31 10.17
N LEU A 70 -4.97 31.92 11.37
CA LEU A 70 -4.44 30.60 11.65
C LEU A 70 -5.49 29.52 11.41
N LEU A 71 -6.70 29.69 11.92
CA LEU A 71 -7.82 28.77 11.70
C LEU A 71 -8.10 28.61 10.20
N ARG A 72 -8.13 29.72 9.45
CA ARG A 72 -8.28 29.69 7.99
C ARG A 72 -7.13 28.92 7.32
N ASN A 73 -5.89 29.10 7.78
CA ASN A 73 -4.73 28.38 7.25
C ASN A 73 -4.79 26.88 7.57
N VAL A 74 -5.20 26.50 8.78
CA VAL A 74 -5.35 25.11 9.19
C VAL A 74 -6.47 24.42 8.41
N ASN A 75 -7.60 25.09 8.19
CA ASN A 75 -8.68 24.57 7.36
C ASN A 75 -8.21 24.37 5.90
N GLN A 76 -7.52 25.36 5.32
CA GLN A 76 -6.94 25.20 3.98
C GLN A 76 -5.90 24.08 3.90
N LEU A 77 -5.09 23.88 4.96
CA LEU A 77 -4.13 22.79 5.03
C LEU A 77 -4.87 21.44 5.12
N SER A 78 -5.89 21.34 5.96
CA SER A 78 -6.73 20.16 6.10
C SER A 78 -7.38 19.77 4.78
N ASP A 79 -7.98 20.74 4.07
CA ASP A 79 -8.60 20.51 2.77
C ASP A 79 -7.58 20.02 1.73
N LYS A 80 -6.38 20.62 1.69
CA LYS A 80 -5.31 20.18 0.79
C LYS A 80 -4.77 18.80 1.14
N VAL A 81 -4.67 18.47 2.42
CA VAL A 81 -4.25 17.13 2.87
C VAL A 81 -5.32 16.11 2.54
N ALA A 82 -6.61 16.44 2.73
CA ALA A 82 -7.73 15.59 2.35
C ALA A 82 -7.79 15.38 0.83
N ASP A 83 -7.53 16.41 0.03
CA ASP A 83 -7.44 16.33 -1.43
C ASP A 83 -6.21 15.51 -1.88
N LEU A 84 -5.05 15.70 -1.26
CA LEU A 84 -3.86 14.89 -1.53
C LEU A 84 -4.00 13.42 -1.10
N ALA A 85 -4.70 13.17 0.01
CA ALA A 85 -4.97 11.82 0.51
C ALA A 85 -6.11 11.13 -0.27
N GLY A 86 -7.08 11.90 -0.75
CA GLY A 86 -8.18 11.45 -1.61
C GLY A 86 -7.78 11.31 -3.08
N SER A 87 -6.79 12.09 -3.53
CA SER A 87 -6.18 11.97 -4.84
C SER A 87 -5.34 10.71 -4.86
N PRO A 88 -5.65 9.76 -5.75
CA PRO A 88 -5.11 8.44 -5.63
C PRO A 88 -3.63 8.46 -6.02
N ALA A 89 -2.76 8.15 -5.06
CA ALA A 89 -1.41 7.64 -5.34
C ALA A 89 -1.43 6.30 -6.12
N SER A 90 -2.59 5.90 -6.66
CA SER A 90 -2.79 4.68 -7.44
C SER A 90 -1.95 4.70 -8.71
N MET A 91 -1.77 5.84 -9.39
CA MET A 91 -1.03 5.85 -10.65
C MET A 91 0.42 5.34 -10.50
N PRO A 92 1.25 5.86 -9.56
CA PRO A 92 2.58 5.29 -9.33
C PRO A 92 2.56 3.90 -8.67
N LEU A 93 1.63 3.61 -7.75
CA LEU A 93 1.53 2.29 -7.10
C LEU A 93 1.10 1.18 -8.07
N ASP A 94 0.17 1.48 -8.98
CA ASP A 94 -0.26 0.59 -10.07
C ASP A 94 0.87 0.39 -11.08
N GLY A 95 1.65 1.45 -11.34
CA GLY A 95 2.89 1.36 -12.11
C GLY A 95 3.89 0.39 -11.48
N LEU A 96 4.11 0.48 -10.16
CA LEU A 96 5.00 -0.44 -9.43
C LEU A 96 4.48 -1.88 -9.42
N ARG A 97 3.18 -2.09 -9.20
CA ARG A 97 2.57 -3.44 -9.24
C ARG A 97 2.65 -4.05 -10.64
N LEU A 98 2.42 -3.27 -11.69
CA LEU A 98 2.57 -3.72 -13.06
C LEU A 98 4.04 -4.09 -13.36
N LEU A 99 4.97 -3.25 -12.88
CA LEU A 99 6.39 -3.50 -13.04
C LEU A 99 6.81 -4.80 -12.34
N GLU A 100 6.39 -4.99 -11.09
CA GLU A 100 6.62 -6.22 -10.31
C GLU A 100 6.13 -7.46 -11.07
N ARG A 101 4.89 -7.42 -11.58
CA ARG A 101 4.34 -8.56 -12.32
C ARG A 101 5.14 -8.87 -13.58
N LYS A 102 5.59 -7.85 -14.30
CA LYS A 102 6.40 -8.00 -15.53
C LYS A 102 7.79 -8.54 -15.22
N THR A 103 8.48 -7.99 -14.22
CA THR A 103 9.82 -8.44 -13.85
C THR A 103 9.79 -9.83 -13.20
N ALA A 104 8.78 -10.15 -12.38
CA ALA A 104 8.58 -11.49 -11.83
C ALA A 104 8.37 -12.53 -12.94
N THR A 105 7.63 -12.17 -14.00
CA THR A 105 7.43 -13.04 -15.16
C THR A 105 8.75 -13.26 -15.90
N VAL A 106 9.50 -12.20 -16.19
CA VAL A 106 10.83 -12.30 -16.85
C VAL A 106 11.80 -13.12 -15.99
N CYS A 107 11.85 -12.88 -14.68
CA CYS A 107 12.70 -13.62 -13.74
C CYS A 107 12.34 -15.11 -13.72
N THR A 108 11.05 -15.44 -13.71
CA THR A 108 10.58 -16.84 -13.74
C THR A 108 10.97 -17.53 -15.04
N LEU A 109 10.75 -16.88 -16.19
CA LEU A 109 11.14 -17.43 -17.49
C LEU A 109 12.66 -17.62 -17.59
N LEU A 110 13.44 -16.67 -17.10
CA LEU A 110 14.89 -16.76 -17.04
C LEU A 110 15.34 -17.91 -16.12
N LYS A 111 14.73 -18.04 -14.94
CA LYS A 111 15.04 -19.12 -14.01
C LYS A 111 14.72 -20.50 -14.60
N ALA A 112 13.56 -20.62 -15.26
CA ALA A 112 13.17 -21.84 -15.94
C ALA A 112 14.10 -22.18 -17.11
N SER A 113 14.50 -21.17 -17.91
CA SER A 113 15.41 -21.39 -19.04
C SER A 113 16.80 -21.82 -18.58
N VAL A 114 17.36 -21.12 -17.59
CA VAL A 114 18.67 -21.47 -17.00
C VAL A 114 18.62 -22.86 -16.38
N TYR A 115 17.58 -23.17 -15.60
CA TYR A 115 17.43 -24.50 -14.99
C TYR A 115 17.34 -25.61 -16.03
N SER A 116 16.55 -25.41 -17.09
CA SER A 116 16.43 -26.37 -18.19
C SER A 116 17.77 -26.63 -18.87
N ILE A 117 18.56 -25.58 -19.12
CA ILE A 117 19.86 -25.70 -19.79
C ILE A 117 20.87 -26.42 -18.89
N VAL A 118 20.97 -26.02 -17.63
CA VAL A 118 21.91 -26.65 -16.68
C VAL A 118 21.58 -28.13 -16.47
N LEU A 119 20.30 -28.45 -16.33
CA LEU A 119 19.85 -29.82 -16.14
C LEU A 119 20.12 -30.68 -17.39
N GLN A 120 19.86 -30.14 -18.58
CA GLN A 120 20.17 -30.83 -19.83
C GLN A 120 21.67 -31.11 -19.98
N GLN A 121 22.54 -30.17 -19.58
CA GLN A 121 23.99 -30.38 -19.58
C GLN A 121 24.43 -31.45 -18.58
N GLN A 122 23.85 -31.47 -17.38
CA GLN A 122 24.15 -32.52 -16.39
C GLN A 122 23.79 -33.90 -16.93
N ILE A 123 22.57 -34.06 -17.47
CA ILE A 123 22.11 -35.32 -18.07
C ILE A 123 23.00 -35.72 -19.26
N TRP A 124 23.39 -34.77 -20.11
CA TRP A 124 24.26 -35.06 -21.25
C TRP A 124 25.64 -35.55 -20.80
N ASN A 125 26.28 -34.84 -19.88
CA ASN A 125 27.61 -35.19 -19.37
C ASN A 125 27.58 -36.56 -18.65
N GLU A 126 26.57 -36.82 -17.82
CA GLU A 126 26.40 -38.12 -17.14
C GLU A 126 26.24 -39.28 -18.14
N ASN A 127 25.51 -39.06 -19.24
CA ASN A 127 25.33 -40.08 -20.27
C ASN A 127 26.63 -40.37 -21.06
N GLU A 128 27.43 -39.33 -21.36
CA GLU A 128 28.72 -39.51 -22.04
C GLU A 128 29.71 -40.30 -21.17
N GLU A 129 29.77 -40.03 -19.87
CA GLU A 129 30.60 -40.76 -18.91
C GLU A 129 30.18 -42.25 -18.83
N GLN A 130 28.88 -42.53 -18.81
CA GLN A 130 28.36 -43.90 -18.79
C GLN A 130 28.69 -44.67 -20.08
N GLN A 131 28.64 -44.02 -21.25
CA GLN A 131 29.02 -44.65 -22.51
C GLN A 131 30.51 -44.97 -22.58
N GLN A 132 31.37 -44.09 -22.08
CA GLN A 132 32.81 -44.36 -22.00
C GLN A 132 33.15 -45.51 -21.05
N GLN A 133 32.46 -45.62 -19.90
CA GLN A 133 32.65 -46.75 -19.01
C GLN A 133 32.24 -48.07 -19.65
N GLN A 134 31.09 -48.13 -20.32
CA GLN A 134 30.65 -49.33 -21.02
C GLN A 134 31.59 -49.73 -22.15
N GLN A 135 32.12 -48.75 -22.91
CA GLN A 135 33.11 -49.03 -23.95
C GLN A 135 34.41 -49.56 -23.36
N ASN A 136 34.92 -48.96 -22.27
CA ASN A 136 36.13 -49.44 -21.61
C ASN A 136 35.95 -50.83 -21.02
N GLU A 137 34.80 -51.14 -20.39
CA GLU A 137 34.50 -52.47 -19.87
C GLU A 137 34.42 -53.53 -20.98
N ALA A 138 33.73 -53.21 -22.08
CA ALA A 138 33.66 -54.09 -23.24
C ALA A 138 35.06 -54.35 -23.83
N GLN A 139 35.88 -53.31 -23.93
CA GLN A 139 37.24 -53.42 -24.47
C GLN A 139 38.20 -54.16 -23.53
N PHE A 140 37.99 -54.08 -22.21
CA PHE A 140 38.74 -54.86 -21.21
C PHE A 140 38.36 -56.33 -21.24
N GLN A 141 37.06 -56.64 -21.38
CA GLN A 141 36.61 -58.02 -21.57
C GLN A 141 37.21 -58.61 -22.83
N ASP A 142 37.14 -57.91 -23.96
CA ASP A 142 37.65 -58.43 -25.24
C ASP A 142 39.17 -58.68 -25.19
N GLN A 143 39.94 -57.80 -24.53
CA GLN A 143 41.37 -58.03 -24.28
C GLN A 143 41.63 -59.23 -23.36
N GLN A 144 40.85 -59.43 -22.28
CA GLN A 144 41.00 -60.62 -21.44
C GLN A 144 40.66 -61.91 -22.18
N TYR A 145 39.61 -61.89 -23.01
CA TYR A 145 39.29 -63.02 -23.88
C TYR A 145 40.46 -63.32 -24.81
N GLN A 146 40.99 -62.32 -25.52
CA GLN A 146 42.09 -62.51 -26.45
C GLN A 146 43.38 -63.01 -25.77
N HIS A 147 43.70 -62.52 -24.58
CA HIS A 147 44.91 -62.93 -23.84
C HIS A 147 44.79 -64.34 -23.23
N GLY A 148 43.58 -64.73 -22.78
CA GLY A 148 43.33 -66.08 -22.26
C GLY A 148 43.43 -67.17 -23.32
N TYR A 149 43.17 -66.86 -24.60
CA TYR A 149 43.40 -67.81 -25.69
C TYR A 149 44.89 -67.97 -26.02
N GLU A 150 45.72 -66.92 -25.91
CA GLU A 150 47.16 -67.04 -26.20
C GLU A 150 47.93 -67.86 -25.17
N GLU A 151 47.57 -67.82 -23.87
CA GLU A 151 48.22 -68.63 -22.84
C GLU A 151 47.95 -70.14 -23.00
N ASP A 152 46.78 -70.52 -23.53
CA ASP A 152 46.36 -71.93 -23.65
C ASP A 152 46.91 -72.61 -24.93
N VAL A 153 47.20 -71.86 -26.01
CA VAL A 153 47.89 -72.41 -27.21
C VAL A 153 49.41 -72.49 -27.09
N THR A 154 50.03 -71.81 -26.12
CA THR A 154 51.50 -71.75 -26.01
C THR A 154 52.11 -72.92 -25.21
N PHE A 155 51.28 -73.76 -24.57
CA PHE A 155 51.69 -74.99 -23.87
C PHE A 155 51.20 -76.24 -24.62
N GLN A 156 51.79 -76.56 -25.77
CA GLN A 156 51.69 -77.91 -26.35
C GLN A 156 53.01 -78.33 -27.02
#